data_AF-A0A8T9BQ85-F1
#
_entry.id   AF-A0A8T9BQ85-F1
#
_cell.length_a   1.000
_cell.length_b   1.000
_cell.length_c   1.000
_cell.angle_alpha   90.00
_cell.angle_beta   90.00
_cell.angle_gamma   90.00
#
_symmetry.space_group_name_H-M   'P 1'
#
loop_
_entity.id
_entity.type
_entity.pdbx_description
1 polymer ?
#
loop_
_entity_poly.entity_id
_entity_poly.type
_entity_poly.pdbx_seq_one_letter_code
_entity_poly.pdbx_strand_id
1 'polypeptide(L)'
;MGGPNLEVFKFGMYIMFPITVMYYYGTNLDKRFSVPDFWPKPEQTNRIPFEKEEIHNELERLRERRLFLREKRLKDARREEGEGN
;
A
#
# COMPACT_ATOMS: atom_id res chain seq x y z
N MET A 1 56.58 3.43 -1.27
CA MET A 1 55.52 3.31 -2.29
C MET A 1 55.64 1.92 -2.89
N GLY A 2 54.67 1.04 -2.66
CA GLY A 2 54.70 -0.33 -3.21
C GLY A 2 54.66 -0.25 -4.73
N GLY A 3 55.58 -0.92 -5.41
CA GLY A 3 55.78 -0.84 -6.85
C GLY A 3 54.60 -1.34 -7.69
N PRO A 4 54.76 -1.45 -9.03
CA PRO A 4 53.68 -1.68 -9.99
C PRO A 4 52.79 -2.90 -9.68
N ASN A 5 53.29 -3.91 -8.98
CA ASN A 5 52.52 -5.09 -8.55
C ASN A 5 51.34 -4.73 -7.62
N LEU A 6 51.47 -3.68 -6.79
CA LEU A 6 50.40 -3.24 -5.89
C LEU A 6 49.27 -2.55 -6.67
N GLU A 7 49.60 -1.84 -7.75
CA GLU A 7 48.63 -1.18 -8.62
C GLU A 7 47.84 -2.19 -9.43
N VAL A 8 48.50 -3.24 -9.95
CA VAL A 8 47.85 -4.36 -10.64
C VAL A 8 46.88 -5.11 -9.72
N PHE A 9 47.26 -5.35 -8.45
CA PHE A 9 46.37 -5.97 -7.47
C PHE A 9 45.14 -5.10 -7.18
N LYS A 10 45.32 -3.79 -6.96
CA LYS A 10 44.21 -2.85 -6.74
C LYS A 10 43.26 -2.80 -7.93
N PHE A 11 43.81 -2.74 -9.14
CA PHE A 11 43.05 -2.76 -10.38
C PHE A 11 42.24 -4.06 -10.53
N GLY A 12 42.86 -5.21 -10.26
CA GLY A 12 42.19 -6.50 -10.23
C GLY A 12 41.05 -6.56 -9.22
N MET A 13 41.27 -6.07 -7.99
CA MET A 13 40.20 -5.99 -6.99
C MET A 13 39.04 -5.08 -7.43
N TYR A 14 39.32 -3.93 -8.04
CA TYR A 14 38.28 -3.01 -8.49
C TYR A 14 37.44 -3.55 -9.65
N ILE A 15 37.98 -4.45 -10.47
CA ILE A 15 37.21 -5.14 -11.52
C ILE A 15 36.46 -6.34 -10.94
N MET A 16 37.13 -7.16 -10.13
CA MET A 16 36.54 -8.39 -9.59
C MET A 16 35.44 -8.11 -8.57
N PHE A 17 35.55 -7.05 -7.78
CA PHE A 17 34.55 -6.67 -6.78
C PHE A 17 33.16 -6.45 -7.38
N PRO A 18 32.94 -5.52 -8.34
CA PRO A 18 31.61 -5.31 -8.92
C PRO A 18 31.11 -6.51 -9.71
N ILE A 19 31.99 -7.24 -10.42
CA ILE A 19 31.60 -8.44 -11.17
C ILE A 19 31.10 -9.54 -10.22
N THR A 20 31.79 -9.77 -9.11
CA THR A 20 31.42 -10.79 -8.12
C THR A 20 30.12 -10.42 -7.41
N VAL A 21 29.96 -9.14 -7.02
CA VAL A 21 28.72 -8.63 -6.42
C VAL A 21 27.54 -8.78 -7.38
N MET A 22 27.72 -8.43 -8.66
CA MET A 22 26.71 -8.63 -9.69
C MET A 22 26.42 -10.11 -9.96
N TYR A 23 27.41 -11.00 -9.95
CA TYR A 23 27.14 -12.42 -10.14
C TYR A 23 26.32 -13.02 -9.00
N TYR A 24 26.66 -12.66 -7.76
CA TYR A 24 26.01 -13.18 -6.56
C TYR A 24 24.60 -12.60 -6.34
N TYR A 25 24.43 -11.29 -6.51
CA TYR A 25 23.13 -10.63 -6.31
C TYR A 25 22.32 -10.50 -7.59
N GLY A 26 22.97 -10.26 -8.74
CA GLY A 26 22.36 -9.95 -10.05
C GLY A 26 21.55 -11.07 -10.69
N THR A 27 21.90 -12.33 -10.42
CA THR A 27 21.28 -13.49 -11.08
C THR A 27 19.98 -13.95 -10.43
N ASN A 28 19.66 -13.48 -9.22
CA ASN A 28 18.56 -13.97 -8.40
C ASN A 28 17.77 -12.85 -7.68
N LEU A 29 17.78 -11.62 -8.21
CA LEU A 29 17.04 -10.52 -7.59
C LEU A 29 15.55 -10.82 -7.46
N ASP A 30 14.93 -11.34 -8.52
CA ASP A 30 13.49 -11.57 -8.55
C ASP A 30 13.04 -12.55 -7.46
N LYS A 31 13.76 -13.66 -7.28
CA LYS A 31 13.48 -14.62 -6.21
C LYS A 31 13.79 -14.11 -4.80
N ARG A 32 14.80 -13.23 -4.64
CA ARG A 32 15.23 -12.73 -3.32
C ARG A 32 14.47 -11.50 -2.84
N PHE A 33 13.96 -10.68 -3.77
CA PHE A 33 13.34 -9.39 -3.48
C PHE A 33 11.89 -9.29 -3.96
N SER A 34 11.33 -10.30 -4.63
CA SER A 34 9.88 -10.33 -4.87
C SER A 34 9.13 -10.46 -3.54
N VAL A 35 8.13 -9.61 -3.39
CA VAL A 35 7.16 -9.72 -2.29
C VAL A 35 5.99 -10.55 -2.83
N PRO A 36 5.80 -11.79 -2.36
CA PRO A 36 4.63 -12.58 -2.74
C PRO A 36 3.37 -11.85 -2.24
N ASP A 37 2.31 -11.86 -3.04
CA ASP A 37 1.03 -11.21 -2.72
C ASP A 37 1.14 -9.71 -2.41
N PHE A 38 2.04 -8.98 -3.10
CA PHE A 38 2.20 -7.53 -2.94
C PHE A 38 0.88 -6.76 -3.12
N TRP A 39 0.03 -7.21 -4.07
CA TRP A 39 -1.28 -6.63 -4.30
C TRP A 39 -2.35 -7.41 -3.51
N PRO A 40 -3.26 -6.71 -2.80
CA PRO A 40 -4.38 -7.36 -2.13
C PRO A 40 -5.22 -8.12 -3.15
N LYS A 41 -5.66 -9.32 -2.76
CA LYS A 41 -6.45 -10.20 -3.62
C LYS A 41 -7.76 -9.49 -4.01
N PRO A 42 -8.32 -9.73 -5.20
CA PRO A 42 -9.57 -9.09 -5.63
C PRO A 42 -10.75 -9.36 -4.68
N GLU A 43 -10.68 -10.43 -3.87
CA GLU A 43 -11.62 -10.72 -2.80
C GLU A 43 -11.54 -9.75 -1.61
N GLN A 44 -10.35 -9.18 -1.36
CA GLN A 44 -10.10 -8.22 -0.28
C GLN A 44 -10.41 -6.78 -0.71
N THR A 45 -10.63 -6.56 -2.01
CA THR A 45 -10.99 -5.26 -2.56
C THR A 45 -12.51 -5.06 -2.47
N ASN A 46 -12.93 -3.83 -2.19
CA ASN A 46 -14.35 -3.48 -2.23
C ASN A 46 -14.92 -3.77 -3.63
N ARG A 47 -15.91 -4.68 -3.70
CA ARG A 47 -16.67 -4.94 -4.92
C ARG A 47 -17.68 -3.83 -5.10
N ILE A 48 -17.50 -3.04 -6.15
CA ILE A 48 -18.48 -2.02 -6.53
C ILE A 48 -19.64 -2.74 -7.19
N PRO A 49 -20.90 -2.44 -6.83
CA PRO A 49 -22.05 -3.01 -7.51
C PRO A 49 -22.03 -2.60 -8.99
N PHE A 50 -22.11 -3.58 -9.90
CA PHE A 50 -22.08 -3.34 -11.35
C PHE A 50 -23.48 -3.29 -11.97
N GLU A 51 -24.44 -3.96 -11.33
CA GLU A 51 -25.81 -4.04 -11.81
C GLU A 51 -26.62 -2.81 -11.39
N LYS A 52 -27.48 -2.33 -12.29
CA LYS A 52 -28.27 -1.11 -12.06
C LYS A 52 -29.14 -1.22 -10.81
N GLU A 53 -29.81 -2.35 -10.62
CA GLU A 53 -30.69 -2.58 -9.46
C GLU A 53 -29.91 -2.58 -8.14
N GLU A 54 -28.75 -3.23 -8.11
CA GLU A 54 -27.85 -3.30 -6.94
C GLU A 54 -27.36 -1.89 -6.55
N ILE A 55 -27.03 -1.07 -7.54
CA ILE A 55 -26.64 0.34 -7.33
C ILE A 55 -27.78 1.14 -6.69
N HIS A 56 -29.03 0.96 -7.13
CA HIS A 56 -30.16 1.72 -6.58
C HIS A 56 -30.42 1.32 -5.12
N ASN A 57 -30.39 0.03 -4.81
CA ASN A 57 -30.57 -0.48 -3.45
C ASN A 57 -29.47 0.01 -2.50
N GLU A 58 -28.21 -0.02 -2.94
CA GLU A 58 -27.07 0.47 -2.15
C GLU A 58 -27.16 2.00 -1.94
N LEU A 59 -27.61 2.74 -2.96
CA LEU A 59 -27.84 4.18 -2.86
C LEU A 59 -28.95 4.53 -1.85
N GLU A 60 -30.04 3.75 -1.83
CA GLU A 60 -31.13 3.89 -0.87
C GLU A 60 -30.64 3.62 0.56
N ARG A 61 -29.91 2.52 0.78
CA ARG A 61 -29.25 2.21 2.06
C ARG A 61 -28.37 3.36 2.55
N LEU A 62 -27.56 3.94 1.66
CA LEU A 62 -26.70 5.08 1.98
C LEU A 62 -27.49 6.37 2.27
N ARG A 63 -28.66 6.56 1.65
CA ARG A 63 -29.55 7.69 1.91
C ARG A 63 -30.19 7.57 3.29
N GLU A 64 -30.73 6.42 3.64
CA GLU A 64 -31.31 6.15 4.95
C GLU A 64 -30.29 6.34 6.07
N ARG A 65 -29.08 5.78 5.90
CA ARG A 65 -28.00 5.95 6.88
C ARG A 65 -27.65 7.42 7.11
N ARG A 66 -27.63 8.24 6.04
CA ARG A 66 -27.37 9.69 6.13
C ARG A 66 -28.48 10.41 6.89
N LEU A 67 -29.74 10.09 6.61
CA LEU A 67 -30.89 10.70 7.29
C LEU A 67 -30.89 10.36 8.78
N PHE A 68 -30.68 9.08 9.13
CA PHE A 68 -30.58 8.63 10.52
C PHE A 68 -29.47 9.37 11.29
N LEU A 69 -28.26 9.47 10.72
CA LEU A 69 -27.16 10.19 11.37
C LEU A 69 -27.44 11.69 11.52
N ARG A 70 -28.16 12.30 10.56
CA ARG A 70 -28.59 13.69 10.65
C ARG A 70 -29.59 13.89 11.78
N GLU A 71 -30.60 13.03 11.88
CA GLU A 71 -31.58 13.09 12.97
C GLU A 71 -30.95 12.89 14.34
N LYS A 72 -30.01 11.93 14.46
CA LYS A 72 -29.27 11.71 15.69
C LYS A 72 -28.51 12.98 16.12
N ARG A 73 -27.75 13.59 15.20
CA ARG A 73 -27.03 14.84 15.48
C ARG A 73 -27.96 15.98 15.91
N LEU A 74 -29.14 16.08 15.29
CA LEU A 74 -30.11 17.12 15.65
C LEU A 74 -30.74 16.88 17.04
N LYS A 75 -31.00 15.62 17.39
CA LYS A 75 -31.49 15.25 18.73
C LYS A 75 -30.44 15.51 19.81
N ASP A 76 -29.18 15.15 19.54
CA ASP A 76 -28.07 15.36 20.45
C ASP A 76 -27.87 16.88 20.69
N ALA A 77 -27.85 17.69 19.62
CA ALA A 77 -27.77 19.15 19.73
C ALA A 77 -28.93 19.77 20.53
N ARG A 78 -30.18 19.31 20.30
CA ARG A 78 -31.35 19.79 21.05
C ARG A 78 -31.28 19.41 22.53
N ARG A 79 -30.70 18.25 22.85
CA ARG A 79 -30.53 17.81 24.24
C ARG A 79 -29.50 18.67 24.96
N GLU A 80 -28.39 18.97 24.32
CA GLU A 80 -27.35 19.87 24.85
C GLU A 80 -27.87 21.30 25.07
N GLU A 81 -28.69 21.83 24.16
CA GLU A 81 -29.33 23.15 24.32
C GLU A 81 -30.36 23.19 25.47
N GLY A 82 -31.03 22.06 25.76
CA GLY A 82 -32.04 21.97 26.83
C GLY A 82 -31.47 21.73 28.23
N GLU A 83 -30.24 21.25 28.36
CA GLU A 83 -29.55 21.05 29.64
C GLU A 83 -28.76 22.31 30.09
N GLY A 84 -28.63 23.32 29.21
CA GLY A 84 -27.87 24.56 29.44
C GLY A 84 -28.70 25.82 29.79
N ASN A 85 -30.01 25.71 29.98
CA ASN A 85 -30.93 26.80 30.37
C ASN A 85 -31.78 26.38 31.58
#